data_AF-A0A350XCY9-F1
#
_entry.id   AF-A0A350XCY9-F1
#
_cell.length_a   1.000
_cell.length_b   1.000
_cell.length_c   1.000
_cell.angle_alpha   90.00
_cell.angle_beta   90.00
_cell.angle_gamma   90.00
#
_symmetry.space_group_name_H-M   'P 1'
#
loop_
_entity.id
_entity.type
_entity.pdbx_description
1 polymer ?
#
loop_
_entity_poly.entity_id
_entity_poly.type
_entity_poly.pdbx_seq_one_letter_code
_entity_poly.pdbx_strand_id
1 'polypeptide(L)'
;MFINPRAFIPQQLRTGIKNRIVRPWQRGFNLLLDIISTEYNFRFRRQDIQNQLEKLRGLPRGLHIEGTNICNAKCTFCAYPQMERPKQTMPIEQFRRIIDEYVAMGGKYVSMTPIVGDPFVDPHIFDRLDDLYRRPQIEGFYFYTNAILMKPDVSDRLMAYGDKLKVHVSMGGFDRETYKAIMGVDQYDRVRRHIEAFLEIKQRTNSPVGFTVSVRCPKEKCTGDLWRTIRKYEVKGLLTIEWPYFGFDSWAGKIKEENLKQVGLEPMTKPYKRGACELLYMKPVVLANGKVNACACRDVEAELIVGDVNRESLADVWESKKLEEIIQRHEQGDFPDVCKRCTWYISVYNKRRTTVLEPLLNWSEEKSVDTFKLY
;
A
#
# COMPACT_ATOMS: atom_id res chain seq x y z
N MET A 1 -29.12 -17.78 -35.91
CA MET A 1 -29.39 -16.34 -36.12
C MET A 1 -30.17 -15.83 -34.92
N PHE A 2 -29.49 -15.30 -33.89
CA PHE A 2 -30.01 -14.35 -32.90
C PHE A 2 -28.79 -13.78 -32.19
N ILE A 3 -28.43 -12.57 -32.60
CA ILE A 3 -27.28 -11.79 -32.16
C ILE A 3 -27.69 -11.10 -30.85
N ASN A 4 -26.91 -11.26 -29.79
CA ASN A 4 -27.07 -10.53 -28.54
C ASN A 4 -26.36 -9.17 -28.65
N PRO A 5 -27.08 -8.03 -28.66
CA PRO A 5 -26.48 -6.71 -28.83
C PRO A 5 -26.13 -6.13 -27.45
N ARG A 6 -25.03 -6.60 -26.87
CA ARG A 6 -24.30 -5.87 -25.81
C ARG A 6 -22.80 -5.92 -26.09
N ALA A 7 -22.45 -5.55 -27.31
CA ALA A 7 -21.11 -5.17 -27.70
C ALA A 7 -20.91 -3.68 -27.39
N PHE A 8 -19.81 -3.37 -26.70
CA PHE A 8 -19.09 -2.09 -26.71
C PHE A 8 -19.89 -0.81 -26.44
N ILE A 9 -19.98 -0.43 -25.16
CA ILE A 9 -20.10 0.98 -24.78
C ILE A 9 -18.68 1.46 -24.39
N PRO A 10 -18.08 2.41 -25.10
CA PRO A 10 -16.74 2.90 -24.80
C PRO A 10 -16.68 3.57 -23.42
N GLN A 11 -15.69 3.21 -22.63
CA GLN A 11 -15.38 3.73 -21.29
C GLN A 11 -14.88 5.20 -21.29
N GLN A 12 -15.19 5.98 -22.33
CA GLN A 12 -14.54 7.27 -22.64
C GLN A 12 -15.32 8.54 -22.19
N LEU A 13 -16.38 8.45 -21.38
CA LEU A 13 -17.17 9.65 -21.00
C LEU A 13 -17.36 9.87 -19.49
N ARG A 14 -16.36 9.53 -18.67
CA ARG A 14 -16.36 9.91 -17.23
C ARG A 14 -15.05 10.51 -16.74
N THR A 15 -14.39 11.36 -17.53
CA THR A 15 -13.29 12.19 -17.01
C THR A 15 -13.84 13.53 -16.54
N GLY A 16 -14.40 13.52 -15.34
CA GLY A 16 -14.96 14.72 -14.70
C GLY A 16 -15.00 14.59 -13.17
N ILE A 17 -14.07 13.87 -12.55
CA ILE A 17 -14.01 13.78 -11.08
C ILE A 17 -13.33 15.05 -10.57
N LYS A 18 -14.15 15.99 -10.09
CA LYS A 18 -13.71 17.12 -9.27
C LYS A 18 -13.11 16.58 -7.97
N ASN A 19 -11.81 16.29 -7.97
CA ASN A 19 -11.00 16.10 -6.77
C ASN A 19 -10.97 17.42 -5.97
N ARG A 20 -12.01 17.63 -5.17
CA ARG A 20 -12.16 18.77 -4.25
C ARG A 20 -11.20 18.59 -3.08
N ILE A 21 -10.39 19.62 -2.83
CA ILE A 21 -9.64 19.79 -1.58
C ILE A 21 -10.65 19.65 -0.44
N VAL A 22 -10.43 18.71 0.48
CA VAL A 22 -11.25 18.54 1.67
C VAL A 22 -11.04 19.77 2.55
N ARG A 23 -12.02 20.68 2.55
CA ARG A 23 -11.99 21.91 3.35
C ARG A 23 -11.93 21.55 4.85
N PRO A 24 -11.40 22.43 5.72
CA PRO A 24 -11.29 22.14 7.16
C PRO A 24 -12.61 21.69 7.82
N TRP A 25 -13.74 22.33 7.47
CA TRP A 25 -15.06 21.92 7.98
C TRP A 25 -15.49 20.53 7.49
N GLN A 26 -15.08 20.13 6.28
CA GLN A 26 -15.33 18.78 5.75
C GLN A 26 -14.49 17.73 6.50
N ARG A 27 -13.32 18.09 7.03
CA ARG A 27 -12.51 17.17 7.88
C ARG A 27 -13.25 16.87 9.19
N GLY A 28 -13.76 17.90 9.87
CA GLY A 28 -14.54 17.73 11.09
C GLY A 28 -15.83 16.93 10.87
N PHE A 29 -16.55 17.23 9.79
CA PHE A 29 -17.75 16.48 9.41
C PHE A 29 -17.44 15.01 9.06
N ASN A 30 -16.35 14.75 8.32
CA ASN A 30 -15.93 13.38 8.01
C ASN A 30 -15.55 12.60 9.27
N LEU A 31 -14.86 13.22 10.22
CA LEU A 31 -14.54 12.59 11.50
C LEU A 31 -15.80 12.27 12.30
N LEU A 32 -16.78 13.18 12.34
CA LEU A 32 -18.07 12.93 12.99
C LEU A 32 -18.79 11.73 12.36
N LEU A 33 -18.85 11.66 11.03
CA LEU A 33 -19.44 10.52 10.32
C LEU A 33 -18.67 9.22 10.57
N ASP A 34 -17.35 9.28 10.71
CA ASP A 34 -16.52 8.11 11.07
C ASP A 34 -16.85 7.62 12.49
N ILE A 35 -17.00 8.54 13.44
CA ILE A 35 -17.42 8.23 14.82
C ILE A 35 -18.80 7.57 14.79
N ILE A 36 -19.79 8.19 14.14
CA ILE A 36 -21.17 7.67 14.05
C ILE A 36 -21.16 6.26 13.44
N SER A 37 -20.48 6.07 12.31
CA SER A 37 -20.39 4.76 11.66
C SER A 37 -19.77 3.72 12.58
N THR A 38 -18.64 4.04 13.20
CA THR A 38 -17.92 3.14 14.09
C THR A 38 -18.76 2.75 15.30
N GLU A 39 -19.34 3.74 15.97
CA GLU A 39 -20.10 3.57 17.20
C GLU A 39 -21.42 2.81 16.96
N TYR A 40 -22.11 3.09 15.85
CA TYR A 40 -23.30 2.34 15.46
C TYR A 40 -22.99 0.86 15.23
N ASN A 41 -21.97 0.56 14.41
CA ASN A 41 -21.62 -0.83 14.12
C ASN A 41 -21.05 -1.56 15.33
N PHE A 42 -20.26 -0.88 16.16
CA PHE A 42 -19.74 -1.47 17.41
C PHE A 42 -20.86 -1.79 18.41
N ARG A 43 -21.91 -0.97 18.53
CA ARG A 43 -23.01 -1.23 19.47
C ARG A 43 -24.01 -2.25 18.95
N PHE A 44 -24.37 -2.16 17.67
CA PHE A 44 -25.54 -2.89 17.14
C PHE A 44 -25.20 -4.02 16.17
N ARG A 45 -23.98 -4.06 15.62
CA ARG A 45 -23.56 -5.03 14.59
C ARG A 45 -22.28 -5.78 14.97
N ARG A 46 -21.88 -5.73 16.25
CA ARG A 46 -20.60 -6.27 16.72
C ARG A 46 -20.41 -7.74 16.38
N GLN A 47 -21.36 -8.56 16.82
CA GLN A 47 -21.30 -10.01 16.64
C GLN A 47 -21.29 -10.39 15.16
N ASP A 48 -22.15 -9.76 14.35
CA ASP A 48 -22.18 -9.99 12.90
C ASP A 48 -20.82 -9.73 12.24
N ILE A 49 -20.19 -8.61 12.61
CA ILE A 49 -18.89 -8.20 12.05
C ILE A 49 -17.79 -9.15 12.52
N GLN A 50 -17.75 -9.50 13.80
CA GLN A 50 -16.77 -10.46 14.34
C GLN A 50 -16.88 -11.82 13.66
N ASN A 51 -18.11 -12.35 13.51
CA ASN A 51 -18.35 -13.61 12.80
C ASN A 51 -17.88 -13.57 11.33
N GLN A 52 -17.99 -12.43 10.66
CA GLN A 52 -17.48 -12.26 9.30
C GLN A 52 -15.95 -12.21 9.27
N LEU A 53 -15.34 -11.50 10.22
CA LEU A 53 -13.88 -11.38 10.33
C LEU A 53 -13.21 -12.71 10.65
N GLU A 54 -13.80 -13.52 11.54
CA GLU A 54 -13.31 -14.87 11.86
C GLU A 54 -13.28 -15.77 10.62
N LYS A 55 -14.35 -15.74 9.81
CA LYS A 55 -14.41 -16.48 8.53
C LYS A 55 -13.34 -16.01 7.55
N LEU A 56 -13.10 -14.69 7.49
CA LEU A 56 -12.09 -14.11 6.62
C LEU A 56 -10.66 -14.41 7.10
N ARG A 57 -10.45 -14.57 8.40
CA ARG A 57 -9.12 -14.85 8.96
C ARG A 57 -8.64 -16.27 8.62
N GLY A 58 -9.54 -17.20 8.34
CA GLY A 58 -9.18 -18.56 7.93
C GLY A 58 -8.32 -18.65 6.66
N LEU A 59 -8.31 -17.60 5.83
CA LEU A 59 -7.40 -17.49 4.68
C LEU A 59 -6.92 -16.04 4.55
N PRO A 60 -5.61 -15.75 4.71
CA PRO A 60 -5.11 -14.39 4.53
C PRO A 60 -5.37 -13.86 3.11
N ARG A 61 -5.89 -12.64 3.01
CA ARG A 61 -6.26 -11.99 1.74
C ARG A 61 -5.07 -11.74 0.82
N GLY A 62 -3.89 -11.68 1.38
CA GLY A 62 -2.62 -11.45 0.70
C GLY A 62 -1.46 -11.81 1.62
N LEU A 63 -0.25 -11.79 1.10
CA LEU A 63 0.99 -11.79 1.87
C LEU A 63 1.66 -10.43 1.71
N HIS A 64 2.17 -9.86 2.80
CA HIS A 64 3.17 -8.80 2.72
C HIS A 64 4.52 -9.37 3.13
N ILE A 65 5.53 -9.19 2.29
CA ILE A 65 6.87 -9.73 2.53
C ILE A 65 7.94 -8.68 2.18
N GLU A 66 8.76 -8.33 3.17
CA GLU A 66 9.90 -7.44 2.98
C GLU A 66 11.07 -8.22 2.38
N GLY A 67 11.43 -7.94 1.12
CA GLY A 67 12.69 -8.45 0.56
C GLY A 67 13.91 -7.77 1.18
N THR A 68 13.83 -6.46 1.41
CA THR A 68 14.84 -5.65 2.09
C THR A 68 14.16 -4.52 2.84
N ASN A 69 14.79 -4.00 3.91
CA ASN A 69 14.37 -2.78 4.59
C ASN A 69 15.29 -1.58 4.29
N ILE A 70 16.10 -1.68 3.22
CA ILE A 70 17.07 -0.66 2.81
C ILE A 70 16.45 0.25 1.76
N CYS A 71 16.67 1.56 1.89
CA CYS A 71 16.24 2.57 0.92
C CYS A 71 17.40 3.50 0.54
N ASN A 72 17.35 4.01 -0.68
CA ASN A 72 18.26 5.01 -1.24
C ASN A 72 17.67 6.44 -1.26
N ALA A 73 16.51 6.65 -0.63
CA ALA A 73 15.89 7.95 -0.41
C ALA A 73 15.76 8.27 1.09
N LYS A 74 15.43 9.53 1.42
CA LYS A 74 15.26 10.01 2.80
C LYS A 74 14.01 10.88 2.90
N CYS A 75 12.89 10.36 2.39
CA CYS A 75 11.68 11.15 2.20
C CYS A 75 11.16 11.75 3.50
N THR A 76 10.75 13.01 3.48
CA THR A 76 10.24 13.77 4.62
C THR A 76 8.99 13.14 5.25
N PHE A 77 8.23 12.38 4.46
CA PHE A 77 7.03 11.67 4.89
C PHE A 77 7.25 10.19 5.26
N CYS A 78 8.50 9.70 5.24
CA CYS A 78 8.82 8.28 5.46
C CYS A 78 9.67 8.13 6.72
N ALA A 79 9.38 7.10 7.52
CA ALA A 79 10.13 6.80 8.74
C ALA A 79 11.46 6.06 8.51
N TYR A 80 11.87 5.81 7.26
CA TYR A 80 13.13 5.13 6.96
C TYR A 80 14.36 5.78 7.63
N PRO A 81 14.55 7.11 7.61
CA PRO A 81 15.67 7.76 8.30
C PRO A 81 15.68 7.56 9.82
N GLN A 82 14.52 7.27 10.42
CA GLN A 82 14.32 7.07 11.86
C GLN A 82 14.23 5.59 12.24
N MET A 83 14.40 4.66 11.28
CA MET A 83 14.34 3.23 11.54
C MET A 83 15.58 2.79 12.33
N GLU A 84 15.36 2.11 13.45
CA GLU A 84 16.43 1.58 14.31
C GLU A 84 16.69 0.08 14.06
N ARG A 85 15.72 -0.63 13.48
CA ARG A 85 15.91 -2.03 13.03
C ARG A 85 17.20 -2.19 12.19
N PRO A 86 17.96 -3.29 12.38
CA PRO A 86 19.09 -3.61 11.53
C PRO A 86 18.71 -3.63 10.05
N LYS A 87 19.56 -3.00 9.23
CA LYS A 87 19.43 -3.01 7.78
C LYS A 87 19.85 -4.36 7.23
N GLN A 88 18.97 -5.00 6.48
CA GLN A 88 19.20 -6.36 5.99
C GLN A 88 18.34 -6.65 4.76
N THR A 89 18.72 -7.73 4.07
CA THR A 89 18.01 -8.27 2.93
C THR A 89 17.75 -9.75 3.21
N MET A 90 16.51 -10.17 3.00
CA MET A 90 16.09 -11.56 3.16
C MET A 90 16.79 -12.46 2.12
N PRO A 91 17.39 -13.59 2.52
CA PRO A 91 17.92 -14.56 1.56
C PRO A 91 16.85 -15.11 0.61
N ILE A 92 17.22 -15.37 -0.65
CA ILE A 92 16.27 -15.87 -1.65
C ILE A 92 15.65 -17.22 -1.28
N GLU A 93 16.38 -18.13 -0.65
CA GLU A 93 15.83 -19.44 -0.25
C GLU A 93 14.78 -19.32 0.85
N GLN A 94 14.96 -18.38 1.78
CA GLN A 94 13.95 -18.09 2.80
C GLN A 94 12.68 -17.53 2.16
N PHE A 95 12.83 -16.64 1.18
CA PHE A 95 11.70 -16.11 0.41
C PHE A 95 10.90 -17.23 -0.26
N ARG A 96 11.56 -18.12 -1.02
CA ARG A 96 10.89 -19.22 -1.73
C ARG A 96 10.10 -20.10 -0.78
N ARG A 97 10.69 -20.49 0.34
CA ARG A 97 10.00 -21.29 1.37
C ARG A 97 8.77 -20.59 1.93
N ILE A 98 8.84 -19.28 2.22
CA ILE A 98 7.67 -18.51 2.69
C ILE A 98 6.57 -18.48 1.63
N ILE A 99 6.92 -18.33 0.35
CA ILE A 99 5.94 -18.38 -0.74
C ILE A 99 5.34 -19.78 -0.88
N ASP A 100 6.12 -20.85 -0.72
CA ASP A 100 5.61 -22.23 -0.70
C ASP A 100 4.55 -22.42 0.40
N GLU A 101 4.86 -21.98 1.62
CA GLU A 101 3.92 -22.03 2.75
C GLU A 101 2.66 -21.19 2.50
N TYR A 102 2.82 -19.96 1.99
CA TYR A 102 1.69 -19.09 1.66
C TYR A 102 0.78 -19.69 0.58
N VAL A 103 1.36 -20.29 -0.46
CA VAL A 103 0.61 -20.97 -1.51
C VAL A 103 -0.09 -22.23 -0.98
N ALA A 104 0.55 -22.99 -0.09
CA ALA A 104 -0.06 -24.15 0.56
C ALA A 104 -1.28 -23.78 1.42
N MET A 105 -1.28 -22.57 2.00
CA MET A 105 -2.45 -22.02 2.68
C MET A 105 -3.59 -21.65 1.72
N GLY A 106 -3.38 -21.60 0.40
CA GLY A 106 -4.33 -21.11 -0.60
C GLY A 106 -4.15 -19.64 -0.99
N GLY A 107 -2.99 -19.06 -0.64
CA GLY A 107 -2.63 -17.69 -0.94
C GLY A 107 -2.45 -17.40 -2.43
N LYS A 108 -2.82 -16.17 -2.85
CA LYS A 108 -2.90 -15.77 -4.27
C LYS A 108 -2.19 -14.46 -4.60
N TYR A 109 -2.04 -13.56 -3.64
CA TYR A 109 -1.57 -12.20 -3.89
C TYR A 109 -0.43 -11.80 -2.97
N VAL A 110 0.63 -11.23 -3.53
CA VAL A 110 1.85 -10.89 -2.79
C VAL A 110 2.19 -9.41 -2.94
N SER A 111 2.32 -8.73 -1.81
CA SER A 111 2.91 -7.39 -1.72
C SER A 111 4.40 -7.52 -1.42
N MET A 112 5.21 -7.03 -2.35
CA MET A 112 6.67 -6.95 -2.27
C MET A 112 7.13 -5.56 -1.79
N THR A 113 6.21 -4.75 -1.27
CA THR A 113 6.53 -3.40 -0.77
C THR A 113 7.16 -3.53 0.61
N PRO A 114 8.37 -3.04 0.87
CA PRO A 114 8.89 -2.96 2.24
C PRO A 114 8.04 -2.03 3.12
N ILE A 115 7.97 -2.24 4.45
CA ILE A 115 7.37 -1.25 5.36
C ILE A 115 8.08 0.08 5.20
N VAL A 116 9.42 0.02 5.19
CA VAL A 116 10.30 1.10 4.76
C VAL A 116 11.42 0.48 3.92
N GLY A 117 11.78 1.11 2.80
CA GLY A 117 12.71 0.50 1.84
C GLY A 117 12.44 0.93 0.42
N ASP A 118 13.25 0.47 -0.52
CA ASP A 118 12.91 0.46 -1.95
C ASP A 118 13.24 -0.91 -2.56
N PRO A 119 12.31 -1.54 -3.30
CA PRO A 119 12.50 -2.89 -3.82
C PRO A 119 13.67 -3.00 -4.79
N PHE A 120 14.05 -1.94 -5.51
CA PHE A 120 15.17 -2.00 -6.46
C PHE A 120 16.55 -1.87 -5.80
N VAL A 121 16.61 -1.69 -4.48
CA VAL A 121 17.86 -1.86 -3.71
C VAL A 121 18.11 -3.33 -3.38
N ASP A 122 17.08 -4.18 -3.43
CA ASP A 122 17.22 -5.63 -3.19
C ASP A 122 17.98 -6.30 -4.34
N PRO A 123 19.18 -6.89 -4.10
CA PRO A 123 19.92 -7.61 -5.13
C PRO A 123 19.16 -8.82 -5.71
N HIS A 124 18.16 -9.34 -4.98
CA HIS A 124 17.36 -10.49 -5.37
C HIS A 124 15.99 -10.11 -5.94
N ILE A 125 15.69 -8.82 -6.15
CA ILE A 125 14.34 -8.39 -6.54
C ILE A 125 13.79 -9.20 -7.72
N PHE A 126 14.59 -9.39 -8.77
CA PHE A 126 14.12 -10.13 -9.93
C PHE A 126 14.06 -11.64 -9.71
N ASP A 127 14.94 -12.24 -8.89
CA ASP A 127 14.82 -13.65 -8.53
C ASP A 127 13.45 -13.91 -7.85
N ARG A 128 13.02 -12.96 -7.01
CA ARG A 128 11.71 -13.01 -6.36
C ARG A 128 10.54 -12.79 -7.32
N LEU A 129 10.63 -11.79 -8.20
CA LEU A 129 9.57 -11.55 -9.20
C LEU A 129 9.43 -12.73 -10.16
N ASP A 130 10.55 -13.33 -10.59
CA ASP A 130 10.56 -14.52 -11.45
C ASP A 130 9.99 -15.75 -10.73
N ASP A 131 10.26 -15.90 -9.42
CA ASP A 131 9.67 -16.97 -8.60
C ASP A 131 8.14 -16.81 -8.47
N LEU A 132 7.66 -15.61 -8.16
CA LEU A 132 6.23 -15.31 -8.07
C LEU A 132 5.51 -15.53 -9.40
N TYR A 133 6.10 -15.07 -10.51
CA TYR A 133 5.49 -15.18 -11.83
C TYR A 133 5.31 -16.63 -12.28
N ARG A 134 6.31 -17.49 -12.01
CA ARG A 134 6.30 -18.93 -12.38
C ARG A 134 5.28 -19.76 -11.61
N ARG A 135 4.77 -19.27 -10.48
CA ARG A 135 3.79 -19.98 -9.66
C ARG A 135 2.38 -19.77 -10.22
N PRO A 136 1.69 -20.83 -10.69
CA PRO A 136 0.35 -20.69 -11.25
C PRO A 136 -0.69 -20.25 -10.20
N GLN A 137 -0.48 -20.57 -8.92
CA GLN A 137 -1.35 -20.18 -7.81
C GLN A 137 -1.30 -18.68 -7.50
N ILE A 138 -0.19 -18.00 -7.83
CA ILE A 138 -0.05 -16.56 -7.64
C ILE A 138 -0.75 -15.86 -8.81
N GLU A 139 -1.85 -15.20 -8.49
CA GLU A 139 -2.67 -14.45 -9.44
C GLU A 139 -2.18 -13.01 -9.63
N GLY A 140 -1.44 -12.45 -8.66
CA GLY A 140 -0.86 -11.12 -8.82
C GLY A 140 0.10 -10.69 -7.72
N PHE A 141 0.99 -9.76 -8.05
CA PHE A 141 1.93 -9.16 -7.12
C PHE A 141 2.19 -7.69 -7.44
N TYR A 142 2.58 -6.94 -6.41
CA TYR A 142 2.81 -5.50 -6.57
C TYR A 142 3.87 -4.97 -5.61
N PHE A 143 4.44 -3.81 -5.96
CA PHE A 143 5.33 -3.06 -5.08
C PHE A 143 5.24 -1.56 -5.31
N TYR A 144 5.57 -0.80 -4.26
CA TYR A 144 5.85 0.63 -4.36
C TYR A 144 7.36 0.87 -4.48
N THR A 145 7.76 1.79 -5.35
CA THR A 145 9.15 2.23 -5.55
C THR A 145 9.24 3.75 -5.63
N ASN A 146 10.40 4.31 -5.31
CA ASN A 146 10.78 5.70 -5.57
C ASN A 146 11.30 5.93 -7.00
N ALA A 147 11.42 4.87 -7.81
CA ALA A 147 11.89 4.85 -9.19
C ALA A 147 13.34 5.32 -9.43
N ILE A 148 14.14 5.62 -8.40
CA ILE A 148 15.54 6.08 -8.56
C ILE A 148 16.39 5.01 -9.25
N LEU A 149 16.14 3.72 -8.99
CA LEU A 149 16.87 2.59 -9.58
C LEU A 149 16.10 1.87 -10.70
N MET A 150 14.92 2.37 -11.09
CA MET A 150 14.08 1.82 -12.16
C MET A 150 14.59 2.21 -13.55
N LYS A 151 15.81 1.80 -13.87
CA LYS A 151 16.47 2.08 -15.16
C LYS A 151 15.66 1.53 -16.35
N PRO A 152 15.90 2.00 -17.59
CA PRO A 152 15.17 1.49 -18.77
C PRO A 152 15.23 -0.02 -18.97
N ASP A 153 16.36 -0.68 -18.68
CA ASP A 153 16.52 -2.14 -18.72
C ASP A 153 15.69 -2.85 -17.64
N VAL A 154 15.58 -2.25 -16.45
CA VAL A 154 14.67 -2.71 -15.39
C VAL A 154 13.22 -2.60 -15.88
N SER A 155 12.84 -1.45 -16.44
CA SER A 155 11.49 -1.22 -16.97
C SER A 155 11.11 -2.19 -18.08
N ASP A 156 12.04 -2.50 -18.99
CA ASP A 156 11.84 -3.49 -20.06
C ASP A 156 11.59 -4.90 -19.47
N ARG A 157 12.43 -5.33 -18.51
CA ARG A 157 12.25 -6.61 -17.82
C ARG A 157 10.90 -6.71 -17.09
N LEU A 158 10.43 -5.62 -16.47
CA LEU A 158 9.14 -5.61 -15.78
C LEU A 158 7.96 -5.90 -16.72
N MET A 159 8.06 -5.57 -18.01
CA MET A 159 6.98 -5.83 -18.98
C MET A 159 6.67 -7.32 -19.13
N ALA A 160 7.65 -8.20 -18.91
CA ALA A 160 7.51 -9.65 -19.03
C ALA A 160 6.49 -10.23 -18.03
N TYR A 161 6.23 -9.55 -16.92
CA TYR A 161 5.29 -10.03 -15.90
C TYR A 161 3.82 -9.76 -16.22
N GLY A 162 3.54 -8.99 -17.27
CA GLY A 162 2.19 -8.78 -17.78
C GLY A 162 1.20 -8.24 -16.73
N ASP A 163 -0.03 -8.72 -16.79
CA ASP A 163 -1.15 -8.31 -15.93
C ASP A 163 -1.01 -8.75 -14.46
N LYS A 164 -0.16 -9.75 -14.17
CA LYS A 164 0.13 -10.17 -12.80
C LYS A 164 0.86 -9.08 -12.00
N LEU A 165 1.62 -8.21 -12.65
CA LEU A 165 2.41 -7.17 -11.96
C LEU A 165 1.69 -5.82 -11.94
N LYS A 166 1.68 -5.19 -10.75
CA LYS A 166 1.38 -3.77 -10.58
C LYS A 166 2.57 -3.02 -9.97
N VAL A 167 3.01 -1.97 -10.64
CA VAL A 167 4.11 -1.10 -10.19
C VAL A 167 3.53 0.24 -9.74
N HIS A 168 3.82 0.63 -8.52
CA HIS A 168 3.40 1.92 -7.95
C HIS A 168 4.64 2.80 -7.73
N VAL A 169 4.63 4.01 -8.28
CA VAL A 169 5.73 4.97 -8.12
C VAL A 169 5.31 6.06 -7.16
N SER A 170 5.99 6.15 -6.01
CA SER A 170 5.81 7.24 -5.05
C SER A 170 6.54 8.49 -5.55
N MET A 171 5.79 9.49 -6.05
CA MET A 171 6.37 10.68 -6.68
C MET A 171 6.24 11.92 -5.79
N GLY A 172 7.35 12.32 -5.18
CA GLY A 172 7.45 13.46 -4.26
C GLY A 172 7.66 14.82 -4.91
N GLY A 173 7.08 15.12 -6.07
CA GLY A 173 7.27 16.40 -6.75
C GLY A 173 7.49 16.23 -8.24
N PHE A 174 7.19 17.26 -9.02
CA PHE A 174 7.28 17.22 -10.50
C PHE A 174 8.27 18.23 -11.07
N ASP A 175 9.06 18.84 -10.20
CA ASP A 175 10.23 19.67 -10.46
C ASP A 175 11.36 19.27 -9.48
N ARG A 176 12.60 19.68 -9.78
CA ARG A 176 13.78 19.29 -9.00
C ARG A 176 13.75 19.80 -7.56
N GLU A 177 13.25 21.01 -7.33
CA GLU A 177 13.23 21.64 -6.01
C GLU A 177 12.23 20.93 -5.09
N THR A 178 10.98 20.78 -5.54
CA THR A 178 9.94 20.08 -4.79
C THR A 178 10.31 18.63 -4.55
N TYR A 179 10.85 17.93 -5.58
CA TYR A 179 11.33 16.56 -5.44
C TYR A 179 12.40 16.44 -4.36
N LYS A 180 13.43 17.30 -4.39
CA LYS A 180 14.52 17.27 -3.43
C LYS A 180 14.02 17.54 -2.01
N ALA A 181 13.13 18.51 -1.83
CA ALA A 181 12.56 18.86 -0.54
C ALA A 181 11.74 17.70 0.08
N ILE A 182 10.96 17.00 -0.74
CA ILE A 182 10.06 15.95 -0.25
C ILE A 182 10.73 14.58 -0.17
N MET A 183 11.53 14.18 -1.17
CA MET A 183 12.19 12.87 -1.23
C MET A 183 13.53 12.84 -0.47
N GLY A 184 14.03 14.01 -0.06
CA GLY A 184 15.26 14.17 0.71
C GLY A 184 16.54 13.82 -0.07
N VAL A 185 16.45 13.70 -1.39
CA VAL A 185 17.57 13.36 -2.30
C VAL A 185 17.44 14.11 -3.62
N ASP A 186 18.57 14.42 -4.25
CA ASP A 186 18.63 15.17 -5.50
C ASP A 186 18.74 14.22 -6.71
N GLN A 187 17.65 13.51 -7.01
CA GLN A 187 17.59 12.46 -8.06
C GLN A 187 16.49 12.69 -9.10
N TYR A 188 15.89 13.89 -9.13
CA TYR A 188 14.73 14.21 -9.96
C TYR A 188 14.96 13.90 -11.44
N ASP A 189 16.06 14.36 -12.04
CA ASP A 189 16.32 14.18 -13.47
C ASP A 189 16.44 12.69 -13.84
N ARG A 190 16.97 11.88 -12.92
CA ARG A 190 17.08 10.43 -13.10
C ARG A 190 15.70 9.77 -13.04
N VAL A 191 14.91 10.08 -12.02
CA VAL A 191 13.54 9.55 -11.87
C VAL A 191 12.64 9.96 -13.03
N ARG A 192 12.73 11.20 -13.49
CA ARG A 192 12.03 11.68 -14.68
C ARG A 192 12.32 10.79 -15.89
N ARG A 193 13.59 10.61 -16.24
CA ARG A 193 14.00 9.76 -17.37
C ARG A 193 13.52 8.32 -17.22
N HIS A 194 13.57 7.77 -16.01
CA HIS A 194 13.13 6.40 -15.73
C HIS A 194 11.61 6.23 -15.92
N ILE A 195 10.81 7.17 -15.44
CA ILE A 195 9.35 7.15 -15.63
C ILE A 195 8.99 7.36 -17.11
N GLU A 196 9.63 8.31 -17.78
CA GLU A 196 9.45 8.54 -19.22
C GLU A 196 9.76 7.27 -20.02
N ALA A 197 10.91 6.63 -19.76
CA ALA A 197 11.28 5.37 -20.40
C ALA A 197 10.30 4.23 -20.12
N PHE A 198 9.83 4.07 -18.87
CA PHE A 198 8.81 3.06 -18.54
C PHE A 198 7.53 3.25 -19.37
N LEU A 199 7.04 4.49 -19.48
CA LEU A 199 5.82 4.81 -20.23
C LEU A 199 5.98 4.60 -21.73
N GLU A 200 7.14 4.97 -22.28
CA GLU A 200 7.47 4.73 -23.69
C GLU A 200 7.57 3.24 -24.01
N ILE A 201 8.25 2.46 -23.17
CA ILE A 201 8.35 1.01 -23.32
C ILE A 201 6.96 0.38 -23.23
N LYS A 202 6.19 0.69 -22.19
CA LYS A 202 4.81 0.18 -22.00
C LYS A 202 3.93 0.50 -23.21
N GLN A 203 4.01 1.72 -23.76
CA GLN A 203 3.26 2.10 -24.95
C GLN A 203 3.72 1.32 -26.18
N ARG A 204 5.04 1.21 -26.40
CA ARG A 204 5.62 0.52 -27.57
C ARG A 204 5.34 -0.99 -27.57
N THR A 205 5.36 -1.63 -26.41
CA THR A 205 5.12 -3.07 -26.28
C THR A 205 3.66 -3.43 -26.04
N ASN A 206 2.78 -2.43 -25.95
CA ASN A 206 1.37 -2.60 -25.57
C ASN A 206 1.20 -3.46 -24.29
N SER A 207 2.12 -3.28 -23.33
CA SER A 207 2.19 -4.12 -22.14
C SER A 207 0.98 -3.90 -21.22
N PRO A 208 0.37 -4.95 -20.65
CA PRO A 208 -0.72 -4.83 -19.70
C PRO A 208 -0.28 -4.53 -18.26
N VAL A 209 1.03 -4.47 -17.95
CA VAL A 209 1.55 -4.20 -16.59
C VAL A 209 0.87 -2.98 -15.97
N GLY A 210 0.33 -3.13 -14.75
CA GLY A 210 -0.27 -2.02 -14.02
C GLY A 210 0.78 -0.98 -13.66
N PHE A 211 0.51 0.30 -13.91
CA PHE A 211 1.41 1.39 -13.54
C PHE A 211 0.64 2.53 -12.90
N THR A 212 0.94 2.79 -11.63
CA THR A 212 0.33 3.87 -10.87
C THR A 212 1.38 4.88 -10.44
N VAL A 213 1.11 6.17 -10.63
CA VAL A 213 1.87 7.25 -10.01
C VAL A 213 1.12 7.70 -8.76
N SER A 214 1.65 7.32 -7.59
CA SER A 214 1.15 7.73 -6.29
C SER A 214 1.76 9.08 -5.93
N VAL A 215 0.96 10.13 -6.02
CA VAL A 215 1.39 11.50 -5.81
C VAL A 215 1.71 11.72 -4.34
N ARG A 216 2.90 12.27 -4.09
CA ARG A 216 3.39 12.69 -2.78
C ARG A 216 3.79 14.16 -2.83
N CYS A 217 3.01 14.97 -3.55
CA CYS A 217 3.30 16.36 -3.88
C CYS A 217 2.11 17.27 -3.51
N PRO A 218 2.35 18.49 -2.98
CA PRO A 218 1.30 19.50 -2.86
C PRO A 218 0.69 19.78 -4.22
N LYS A 219 -0.65 19.91 -4.28
CA LYS A 219 -1.38 19.99 -5.55
C LYS A 219 -0.95 21.20 -6.39
N GLU A 220 -0.73 22.32 -5.73
CA GLU A 220 -0.32 23.61 -6.31
C GLU A 220 1.09 23.53 -6.90
N LYS A 221 1.91 22.58 -6.43
CA LYS A 221 3.27 22.30 -6.94
C LYS A 221 3.31 21.18 -7.98
N CYS A 222 2.19 20.54 -8.30
CA CYS A 222 2.12 19.52 -9.36
C CYS A 222 2.14 20.19 -10.75
N THR A 223 3.33 20.60 -11.19
CA THR A 223 3.55 21.33 -12.46
C THR A 223 4.77 20.78 -13.21
N GLY A 224 5.14 21.39 -14.33
CA GLY A 224 6.34 21.01 -15.10
C GLY A 224 6.13 19.91 -16.15
N ASP A 225 7.22 19.59 -16.86
CA ASP A 225 7.21 18.68 -18.02
C ASP A 225 6.74 17.27 -17.66
N LEU A 226 7.32 16.70 -16.60
CA LEU A 226 6.99 15.35 -16.17
C LEU A 226 5.50 15.23 -15.79
N TRP A 227 4.93 16.25 -15.13
CA TRP A 227 3.51 16.28 -14.82
C TRP A 227 2.65 16.28 -16.09
N ARG A 228 3.00 17.12 -17.09
CA ARG A 228 2.30 17.13 -18.39
C ARG A 228 2.39 15.78 -19.09
N THR A 229 3.55 15.14 -19.06
CA THR A 229 3.76 13.79 -19.59
C THR A 229 2.85 12.77 -18.90
N ILE A 230 2.87 12.72 -17.57
CA ILE A 230 2.04 11.79 -16.79
C ILE A 230 0.55 11.98 -17.09
N ARG A 231 0.06 13.23 -17.14
CA ARG A 231 -1.34 13.53 -17.51
C ARG A 231 -1.68 13.06 -18.93
N LYS A 232 -0.76 13.23 -19.88
CA LYS A 232 -0.94 12.75 -21.26
C LYS A 232 -1.07 11.22 -21.30
N TYR A 233 -0.25 10.50 -20.55
CA TYR A 233 -0.29 9.03 -20.50
C TYR A 233 -1.48 8.50 -19.70
N GLU A 234 -1.94 9.22 -18.67
CA GLU A 234 -3.18 8.91 -17.93
C GLU A 234 -4.41 8.96 -18.86
N VAL A 235 -4.54 10.00 -19.68
CA VAL A 235 -5.64 10.12 -20.66
C VAL A 235 -5.63 8.99 -21.69
N LYS A 236 -4.45 8.44 -22.01
CA LYS A 236 -4.31 7.26 -22.88
C LYS A 236 -4.62 5.94 -22.17
N GLY A 237 -4.91 5.94 -20.87
CA GLY A 237 -5.12 4.72 -20.09
C GLY A 237 -3.84 3.91 -19.83
N LEU A 238 -2.66 4.52 -19.99
CA LEU A 238 -1.37 3.84 -19.80
C LEU A 238 -0.84 3.94 -18.36
N LEU A 239 -1.45 4.78 -17.52
CA LEU A 239 -1.16 4.84 -16.10
C LEU A 239 -2.38 5.34 -15.33
N THR A 240 -2.38 5.09 -14.03
CA THR A 240 -3.32 5.68 -13.07
C THR A 240 -2.60 6.71 -12.19
N ILE A 241 -3.27 7.80 -11.82
CA ILE A 241 -2.76 8.75 -10.82
C ILE A 241 -3.52 8.54 -9.51
N GLU A 242 -2.78 8.28 -8.44
CA GLU A 242 -3.34 8.10 -7.09
C GLU A 242 -2.97 9.31 -6.21
N TRP A 243 -3.96 9.86 -5.50
CA TRP A 243 -3.76 10.99 -4.59
C TRP A 243 -3.87 10.55 -3.12
N PRO A 244 -3.12 11.18 -2.20
CA PRO A 244 -3.23 10.90 -0.77
C PRO A 244 -4.49 11.56 -0.21
N TYR A 245 -5.64 10.88 -0.31
CA TYR A 245 -6.95 11.42 0.07
C TYR A 245 -7.06 11.83 1.54
N PHE A 246 -6.30 11.18 2.41
CA PHE A 246 -6.41 11.34 3.86
C PHE A 246 -5.25 12.14 4.48
N GLY A 247 -4.28 12.59 3.67
CA GLY A 247 -3.02 13.18 4.15
C GLY A 247 -1.93 12.15 4.40
N PHE A 248 -0.84 12.60 5.02
CA PHE A 248 0.37 11.83 5.30
C PHE A 248 0.42 11.47 6.77
N ASP A 249 0.55 10.18 7.06
CA ASP A 249 0.53 9.69 8.43
C ASP A 249 1.85 9.96 9.16
N SER A 250 1.81 9.84 10.48
CA SER A 250 2.94 10.15 11.35
C SER A 250 3.88 8.97 11.60
N TRP A 251 3.66 7.79 11.00
CA TRP A 251 4.41 6.56 11.32
C TRP A 251 4.49 6.28 12.83
N ALA A 252 3.32 6.26 13.47
CA ALA A 252 3.19 6.15 14.92
C ALA A 252 4.01 7.21 15.70
N GLY A 253 4.13 8.42 15.14
CA GLY A 253 4.82 9.56 15.75
C GLY A 253 6.30 9.69 15.39
N LYS A 254 6.87 8.82 14.54
CA LYS A 254 8.25 9.01 14.03
C LYS A 254 8.37 10.21 13.09
N ILE A 255 7.30 10.57 12.39
CA ILE A 255 7.22 11.76 11.54
C ILE A 255 6.43 12.84 12.27
N LYS A 256 7.09 13.98 12.48
CA LYS A 256 6.53 15.18 13.08
C LYS A 256 5.67 15.94 12.06
N GLU A 257 4.56 16.51 12.51
CA GLU A 257 3.67 17.27 11.62
C GLU A 257 4.35 18.49 11.00
N GLU A 258 5.28 19.12 11.73
CA GLU A 258 6.01 20.30 11.28
C GLU A 258 6.86 19.98 10.04
N ASN A 259 7.48 18.79 10.01
CA ASN A 259 8.28 18.33 8.88
C ASN A 259 7.42 18.19 7.62
N LEU A 260 6.20 17.66 7.75
CA LEU A 260 5.25 17.54 6.64
C LEU A 260 4.80 18.92 6.14
N LYS A 261 4.39 19.80 7.07
CA LYS A 261 3.94 21.16 6.75
C LYS A 261 5.02 21.99 6.06
N GLN A 262 6.29 21.84 6.46
CA GLN A 262 7.43 22.55 5.85
C GLN A 262 7.56 22.31 4.35
N VAL A 263 7.19 21.10 3.88
CA VAL A 263 7.24 20.74 2.45
C VAL A 263 5.86 20.82 1.77
N GLY A 264 4.87 21.40 2.45
CA GLY A 264 3.50 21.57 1.95
C GLY A 264 2.65 20.30 1.98
N LEU A 265 3.07 19.26 2.70
CA LEU A 265 2.30 18.03 2.86
C LEU A 265 1.37 18.13 4.07
N GLU A 266 0.16 17.62 3.89
CA GLU A 266 -0.91 17.68 4.90
C GLU A 266 -0.82 16.48 5.85
N PRO A 267 -0.56 16.68 7.17
CA PRO A 267 -0.57 15.57 8.11
C PRO A 267 -1.98 15.00 8.31
N MET A 268 -2.04 13.69 8.55
CA MET A 268 -3.27 13.04 8.97
C MET A 268 -3.66 13.45 10.38
N THR A 269 -4.96 13.65 10.59
CA THR A 269 -5.52 13.74 11.93
C THR A 269 -5.61 12.35 12.56
N LYS A 270 -5.38 12.26 13.87
CA LYS A 270 -5.57 11.00 14.60
C LYS A 270 -7.01 10.49 14.43
N PRO A 271 -7.21 9.24 14.00
CA PRO A 271 -8.54 8.69 13.77
C PRO A 271 -9.23 8.34 15.09
N TYR A 272 -10.56 8.25 15.06
CA TYR A 272 -11.33 7.64 16.13
C TYR A 272 -11.07 6.13 16.19
N LYS A 273 -10.76 5.60 17.37
CA LYS A 273 -10.36 4.21 17.58
C LYS A 273 -11.36 3.50 18.48
N ARG A 274 -11.93 2.42 17.97
CA ARG A 274 -12.84 1.53 18.69
C ARG A 274 -12.79 0.17 18.01
N GLY A 275 -12.66 -0.92 18.77
CA GLY A 275 -12.52 -2.24 18.17
C GLY A 275 -11.18 -2.45 17.49
N ALA A 276 -10.96 -3.62 16.89
CA ALA A 276 -9.73 -4.01 16.21
C ALA A 276 -9.43 -3.21 14.93
N CYS A 277 -8.13 -3.13 14.59
CA CYS A 277 -7.64 -2.55 13.35
C CYS A 277 -7.84 -3.57 12.23
N GLU A 278 -8.33 -3.14 11.06
CA GLU A 278 -8.58 -4.07 9.95
C GLU A 278 -7.33 -4.82 9.48
N LEU A 279 -6.15 -4.20 9.60
CA LEU A 279 -4.89 -4.80 9.14
C LEU A 279 -4.54 -6.10 9.86
N LEU A 280 -5.01 -6.28 11.10
CA LEU A 280 -4.82 -7.50 11.88
C LEU A 280 -5.52 -8.72 11.27
N TYR A 281 -6.44 -8.50 10.32
CA TYR A 281 -7.21 -9.55 9.66
C TYR A 281 -6.88 -9.70 8.17
N MET A 282 -6.06 -8.82 7.59
CA MET A 282 -5.87 -8.78 6.13
C MET A 282 -4.76 -9.69 5.65
N LYS A 283 -3.54 -9.53 6.17
CA LYS A 283 -2.35 -10.21 5.66
C LYS A 283 -1.25 -10.36 6.71
N PRO A 284 -0.56 -11.50 6.77
CA PRO A 284 0.69 -11.61 7.51
C PRO A 284 1.76 -10.71 6.88
N VAL A 285 2.65 -10.20 7.73
CA VAL A 285 3.69 -9.23 7.37
C VAL A 285 5.04 -9.82 7.74
N VAL A 286 5.67 -10.48 6.79
CA VAL A 286 6.96 -11.13 7.01
C VAL A 286 8.08 -10.13 6.75
N LEU A 287 8.83 -9.80 7.79
CA LEU A 287 9.94 -8.84 7.73
C LEU A 287 11.19 -9.47 7.12
N ALA A 288 12.18 -8.65 6.77
CA ALA A 288 13.39 -9.11 6.09
C ALA A 288 14.26 -10.10 6.91
N ASN A 289 14.06 -10.23 8.23
CA ASN A 289 14.69 -11.25 9.08
C ASN A 289 13.84 -12.51 9.29
N GLY A 290 12.65 -12.61 8.69
CA GLY A 290 11.72 -13.72 8.88
C GLY A 290 10.79 -13.60 10.08
N LYS A 291 10.92 -12.55 10.91
CA LYS A 291 9.90 -12.30 11.93
C LYS A 291 8.59 -11.84 11.29
N VAL A 292 7.46 -12.21 11.88
CA VAL A 292 6.12 -11.82 11.40
C VAL A 292 5.54 -10.74 12.30
N ASN A 293 5.22 -9.59 11.71
CA ASN A 293 4.60 -8.47 12.39
C ASN A 293 3.07 -8.49 12.20
N ALA A 294 2.32 -8.02 13.20
CA ALA A 294 0.86 -7.89 13.07
C ALA A 294 0.44 -6.66 12.25
N CYS A 295 1.30 -5.63 12.18
CA CYS A 295 1.01 -4.38 11.49
C CYS A 295 1.78 -4.27 10.18
N ALA A 296 1.04 -4.17 9.07
CA ALA A 296 1.61 -4.07 7.72
C ALA A 296 2.04 -2.66 7.34
N CYS A 297 1.57 -1.63 8.06
CA CYS A 297 1.61 -0.27 7.55
C CYS A 297 2.62 0.62 8.27
N ARG A 298 2.57 0.73 9.61
CA ARG A 298 3.17 1.87 10.34
C ARG A 298 3.92 1.52 11.61
N ASP A 299 4.15 0.23 11.83
CA ASP A 299 5.00 -0.27 12.90
C ASP A 299 6.41 -0.54 12.39
N VAL A 300 7.19 0.53 12.27
CA VAL A 300 8.53 0.52 11.65
C VAL A 300 9.55 -0.25 12.47
N GLU A 301 9.38 -0.28 13.79
CA GLU A 301 10.29 -0.99 14.70
C GLU A 301 9.85 -2.43 14.99
N ALA A 302 8.73 -2.86 14.41
CA ALA A 302 8.12 -4.16 14.67
C ALA A 302 7.87 -4.38 16.18
N GLU A 303 7.14 -3.44 16.79
CA GLU A 303 6.66 -3.52 18.17
C GLU A 303 5.56 -4.61 18.34
N LEU A 304 4.95 -5.10 17.25
CA LEU A 304 3.83 -6.05 17.26
C LEU A 304 4.17 -7.43 16.67
N ILE A 305 5.33 -7.98 17.00
CA ILE A 305 5.78 -9.28 16.54
C ILE A 305 4.87 -10.40 17.06
N VAL A 306 4.33 -11.22 16.15
CA VAL A 306 3.44 -12.34 16.47
C VAL A 306 4.09 -13.71 16.26
N GLY A 307 5.21 -13.80 15.55
CA GLY A 307 5.94 -15.05 15.38
C GLY A 307 7.23 -14.90 14.57
N ASP A 308 7.87 -16.03 14.28
CA ASP A 308 9.10 -16.10 13.50
C ASP A 308 9.11 -17.31 12.56
N VAL A 309 9.05 -17.06 11.25
CA VAL A 309 8.98 -18.14 10.26
C VAL A 309 10.26 -18.97 10.18
N ASN A 310 11.34 -18.55 10.85
CA ASN A 310 12.55 -19.39 10.98
C ASN A 310 12.35 -20.59 11.91
N ARG A 311 11.29 -20.58 12.71
CA ARG A 311 11.04 -21.56 13.77
C ARG A 311 9.67 -22.22 13.65
N GLU A 312 8.71 -21.49 13.11
CA GLU A 312 7.30 -21.85 13.02
C GLU A 312 6.86 -21.77 11.56
N SER A 313 5.79 -22.49 11.17
CA SER A 313 5.21 -22.30 9.84
C SER A 313 4.45 -20.97 9.77
N LEU A 314 4.31 -20.39 8.59
CA LEU A 314 3.52 -19.18 8.37
C LEU A 314 2.05 -19.35 8.81
N ALA A 315 1.50 -20.56 8.62
CA ALA A 315 0.15 -20.90 9.03
C ALA A 315 0.01 -20.84 10.57
N ASP A 316 0.93 -21.47 11.30
CA ASP A 316 0.93 -21.48 12.77
C ASP A 316 1.05 -20.05 13.33
N VAL A 317 1.87 -19.21 12.71
CA VAL A 317 2.03 -17.81 13.13
C VAL A 317 0.75 -17.00 12.87
N TRP A 318 0.08 -17.23 11.75
CA TRP A 318 -1.17 -16.55 11.42
C TRP A 318 -2.34 -16.96 12.34
N GLU A 319 -2.36 -18.23 12.75
CA GLU A 319 -3.32 -18.78 13.72
C GLU A 319 -2.88 -18.59 15.18
N SER A 320 -1.77 -17.88 15.41
CA SER A 320 -1.18 -17.77 16.74
C SER A 320 -2.10 -17.08 17.75
N LYS A 321 -1.99 -17.54 19.01
CA LYS A 321 -2.62 -16.89 20.17
C LYS A 321 -2.15 -15.44 20.35
N LYS A 322 -0.91 -15.12 19.96
CA LYS A 322 -0.37 -13.76 20.04
C LYS A 322 -1.13 -12.78 19.15
N LEU A 323 -1.47 -13.16 17.92
CA LEU A 323 -2.28 -12.30 17.05
C LEU A 323 -3.70 -12.15 17.62
N GLU A 324 -4.28 -13.23 18.14
CA GLU A 324 -5.59 -13.21 18.80
C GLU A 324 -5.61 -12.28 20.02
N GLU A 325 -4.59 -12.33 20.87
CA GLU A 325 -4.45 -11.44 22.03
C GLU A 325 -4.39 -9.96 21.62
N ILE A 326 -3.63 -9.62 20.57
CA ILE A 326 -3.58 -8.25 20.04
C ILE A 326 -4.98 -7.79 19.60
N ILE A 327 -5.71 -8.63 18.86
CA ILE A 327 -7.07 -8.36 18.42
C ILE A 327 -8.00 -8.12 19.62
N GLN A 328 -7.99 -9.02 20.61
CA GLN A 328 -8.85 -8.93 21.80
C GLN A 328 -8.56 -7.67 22.62
N ARG A 329 -7.29 -7.30 22.78
CA ARG A 329 -6.91 -6.05 23.43
C ARG A 329 -7.49 -4.83 22.72
N HIS A 330 -7.43 -4.77 21.39
CA HIS A 330 -8.04 -3.68 20.63
C HIS A 330 -9.57 -3.65 20.76
N GLU A 331 -10.22 -4.83 20.80
CA GLU A 331 -11.65 -4.98 21.03
C GLU A 331 -12.11 -4.46 22.40
N GLN A 332 -11.24 -4.52 23.40
CA GLN A 332 -11.46 -3.99 24.75
C GLN A 332 -11.06 -2.51 24.89
N GLY A 333 -10.47 -1.92 23.85
CA GLY A 333 -9.95 -0.55 23.87
C GLY A 333 -8.56 -0.43 24.52
N ASP A 334 -7.91 -1.54 24.83
CA ASP A 334 -6.49 -1.57 25.23
C ASP A 334 -5.60 -1.65 23.98
N PHE A 335 -5.16 -0.49 23.52
CA PHE A 335 -4.30 -0.41 22.34
C PHE A 335 -2.82 -0.50 22.74
N PRO A 336 -1.98 -1.32 22.08
CA PRO A 336 -0.53 -1.22 22.18
C PRO A 336 -0.02 0.19 21.87
N ASP A 337 1.15 0.56 22.38
CA ASP A 337 1.62 1.96 22.33
C ASP A 337 1.85 2.48 20.91
N VAL A 338 2.37 1.66 20.00
CA VAL A 338 2.43 1.97 18.56
C VAL A 338 1.03 2.25 17.98
N CYS A 339 0.03 1.45 18.38
CA CYS A 339 -1.36 1.62 17.96
C CYS A 339 -1.99 2.87 18.54
N LYS A 340 -1.68 3.26 19.79
CA LYS A 340 -2.16 4.53 20.41
C LYS A 340 -1.70 5.74 19.60
N ARG A 341 -0.45 5.75 19.14
CA ARG A 341 0.18 6.83 18.36
C ARG A 341 -0.18 6.81 16.87
N CYS A 342 -0.55 5.66 16.33
CA CYS A 342 -0.86 5.48 14.90
C CYS A 342 -1.96 6.44 14.39
N THR A 343 -1.71 7.12 13.27
CA THR A 343 -2.69 7.96 12.56
C THR A 343 -3.36 7.25 11.37
N TRP A 344 -2.89 6.06 11.00
CA TRP A 344 -3.46 5.24 9.90
C TRP A 344 -4.51 4.21 10.38
N TYR A 345 -4.84 4.20 11.67
CA TYR A 345 -5.73 3.20 12.25
C TYR A 345 -7.12 3.20 11.58
N ILE A 346 -7.57 2.04 11.10
CA ILE A 346 -8.91 1.85 10.55
C ILE A 346 -9.61 0.78 11.38
N SER A 347 -10.64 1.20 12.11
CA SER A 347 -11.50 0.28 12.85
C SER A 347 -12.28 -0.62 11.90
N VAL A 348 -12.35 -1.92 12.20
CA VAL A 348 -13.22 -2.87 11.49
C VAL A 348 -14.71 -2.49 11.55
N TYR A 349 -15.10 -1.67 12.52
CA TYR A 349 -16.47 -1.17 12.68
C TYR A 349 -16.75 0.10 11.88
N ASN A 350 -15.73 0.78 11.34
CA ASN A 350 -15.94 1.93 10.47
C ASN A 350 -16.26 1.49 9.04
N LYS A 351 -17.53 1.24 8.74
CA LYS A 351 -17.99 0.83 7.39
C LYS A 351 -17.76 1.86 6.29
N ARG A 352 -17.44 3.10 6.62
CA ARG A 352 -17.06 4.11 5.62
C ARG A 352 -15.64 3.93 5.14
N ARG A 353 -14.75 3.37 5.96
CA ARG A 353 -13.32 3.27 5.67
C ARG A 353 -12.83 1.85 5.47
N THR A 354 -13.30 0.94 6.32
CA THR A 354 -12.89 -0.46 6.33
C THR A 354 -13.10 -1.12 4.97
N THR A 355 -12.12 -1.91 4.56
CA THR A 355 -12.08 -2.68 3.32
C THR A 355 -12.06 -4.18 3.59
N VAL A 356 -11.76 -4.58 4.83
CA VAL A 356 -11.68 -5.99 5.21
C VAL A 356 -13.02 -6.72 5.09
N LEU A 357 -14.16 -6.04 5.02
CA LEU A 357 -15.47 -6.68 4.79
C LEU A 357 -15.95 -6.60 3.33
N GLU A 358 -15.26 -5.85 2.47
CA GLU A 358 -15.59 -5.78 1.04
C GLU A 358 -15.06 -7.04 0.33
N PRO A 359 -15.76 -7.56 -0.72
CA PRO A 359 -15.21 -8.57 -1.62
C PRO A 359 -13.87 -8.09 -2.19
N LEU A 360 -12.96 -9.01 -2.55
CA LEU A 360 -11.67 -8.71 -3.18
C LEU A 360 -11.90 -8.03 -4.55
N LEU A 361 -12.21 -6.74 -4.54
CA LEU A 361 -12.41 -5.92 -5.74
C LEU A 361 -11.06 -5.41 -6.30
N ASN A 362 -10.04 -5.32 -5.44
CA ASN A 362 -8.65 -5.01 -5.79
C ASN A 362 -7.70 -5.66 -4.77
N TRP A 363 -6.80 -6.53 -5.23
CA TRP A 363 -5.77 -7.17 -4.39
C TRP A 363 -4.55 -6.28 -4.11
N SER A 364 -4.38 -5.20 -4.88
CA SER A 364 -3.52 -4.08 -4.51
C SER A 364 -4.24 -3.28 -3.43
N GLU A 365 -3.52 -2.66 -2.49
CA GLU A 365 -4.08 -1.80 -1.42
C GLU A 365 -4.94 -0.61 -1.93
N GLU A 366 -5.11 -0.47 -3.25
CA GLU A 366 -5.84 0.59 -3.90
C GLU A 366 -7.35 0.30 -3.97
N LYS A 367 -8.13 1.14 -3.28
CA LYS A 367 -9.45 1.52 -3.78
C LYS A 367 -9.24 2.42 -5.00
N SER A 368 -9.67 1.97 -6.18
CA SER A 368 -9.99 2.93 -7.24
C SER A 368 -11.12 3.82 -6.71
N VAL A 369 -11.00 5.12 -6.98
CA VAL A 369 -11.81 6.21 -6.43
C VAL A 369 -13.31 6.10 -6.79
N ASP A 370 -13.70 5.11 -7.59
CA ASP A 370 -15.06 4.88 -8.03
C ASP A 370 -16.02 4.31 -6.97
N THR A 371 -15.52 3.81 -5.83
CA THR A 371 -16.37 3.14 -4.81
C THR A 371 -16.94 4.07 -3.74
N PHE A 372 -16.47 5.32 -3.61
CA PHE A 372 -17.19 6.35 -2.84
C PHE A 372 -18.28 7.03 -3.70
N LYS A 373 -19.23 6.22 -4.19
CA LYS A 373 -20.58 6.76 -4.40
C LYS A 373 -21.17 6.97 -3.01
N LEU A 374 -21.00 8.18 -2.48
CA LEU A 374 -21.79 8.64 -1.35
C LEU A 374 -23.27 8.50 -1.75
N TYR A 375 -23.98 7.63 -1.04
CA TYR A 375 -25.42 7.76 -0.86
C TYR A 375 -25.71 9.04 -0.08
#